data_AF-A0A5P1V076-F1
#
_entry.id   AF-A0A5P1V076-F1
#
_cell.length_a   1.000
_cell.length_b   1.000
_cell.length_c   1.000
_cell.angle_alpha   90.00
_cell.angle_beta   90.00
_cell.angle_gamma   90.00
#
_symmetry.space_group_name_H-M   'P 1'
#
loop_
_entity.id
_entity.type
_entity.pdbx_description
1 polymer ?
#
loop_
_entity_poly.entity_id
_entity_poly.type
_entity_poly.pdbx_seq_one_letter_code
_entity_poly.pdbx_strand_id
1 'polypeptide(L)'
;MPMSAFTRPLAVDTLIEVLKSKIYLREEDLDFQPDWAEVFGNANPIYVEIGIGNGEFIVHLAKTYPNFNFVGTEISREVLRKALKRAYREGVDNVRLLPMEGATLLIKGFTSESIAGVYLNFPDPWDKRKKRQNRLVNRAFVWLLADRLKEGGFFRMATDHRPYLEEVVQFFTENEAFSPLWNDPIRTEVEDFYPTKYARKWLSQGLNLYFTGFKKTKKVVLSDWVKEFYPLLKLTKEDFLPVINILKVKGLPDFKALSQVITRGFLYQEGEDFIKVLDVYTKEDGLLIDLMVSEKSLQQRFFVAVNPYGKEGLIISVHSSDHPEPTDGVHLALALITQKIQNFLPKAELIKTTCKTKVLKQTKTVAFK
;
A
#
# COMPACT_ATOMS: atom_id res chain seq x y z
N MET A 1 -37.12 -12.15 22.52
CA MET A 1 -35.96 -11.34 22.97
C MET A 1 -35.62 -11.73 24.40
N PRO A 2 -34.34 -11.86 24.75
CA PRO A 2 -33.45 -10.71 24.99
C PRO A 2 -32.50 -10.53 23.80
N MET A 3 -32.51 -9.41 23.09
CA MET A 3 -31.84 -8.14 23.41
C MET A 3 -30.35 -8.27 23.75
N SER A 4 -29.57 -8.01 22.70
CA SER A 4 -28.23 -7.43 22.66
C SER A 4 -27.09 -8.11 23.41
N ALA A 5 -26.33 -8.93 22.69
CA ALA A 5 -24.90 -9.03 22.91
C ALA A 5 -24.22 -7.75 22.38
N PHE A 6 -24.40 -6.62 23.07
CA PHE A 6 -23.47 -5.50 22.93
C PHE A 6 -22.10 -6.03 23.34
N THR A 7 -21.18 -6.05 22.38
CA THR A 7 -19.76 -6.27 22.60
C THR A 7 -19.31 -5.40 23.77
N ARG A 8 -18.94 -6.01 24.91
CA ARG A 8 -18.23 -5.30 25.97
C ARG A 8 -17.03 -4.58 25.32
N PRO A 9 -16.85 -3.27 25.50
CA PRO A 9 -15.57 -2.64 25.22
C PRO A 9 -14.49 -3.44 25.96
N LEU A 10 -13.34 -3.63 25.32
CA LEU A 10 -12.19 -4.14 26.04
C LEU A 10 -11.93 -3.23 27.24
N ALA A 11 -11.51 -3.79 28.37
CA ALA A 11 -10.77 -2.99 29.33
C ALA A 11 -9.63 -2.33 28.54
N VAL A 12 -9.49 -1.00 28.65
CA VAL A 12 -8.52 -0.20 27.90
C VAL A 12 -7.12 -0.82 28.00
N ASP A 13 -6.81 -1.41 29.15
CA ASP A 13 -5.57 -2.12 29.47
C ASP A 13 -5.24 -3.26 28.48
N THR A 14 -6.18 -4.15 28.17
CA THR A 14 -5.94 -5.26 27.23
C THR A 14 -5.69 -4.75 25.80
N LEU A 15 -6.26 -3.60 25.42
CA LEU A 15 -6.01 -3.03 24.08
C LEU A 15 -4.62 -2.41 24.03
N ILE A 16 -4.20 -1.75 25.12
CA ILE A 16 -2.85 -1.23 25.28
C ILE A 16 -1.83 -2.37 25.22
N GLU A 17 -2.07 -3.48 25.91
CA GLU A 17 -1.19 -4.66 25.86
C GLU A 17 -1.08 -5.27 24.46
N VAL A 18 -2.20 -5.40 23.76
CA VAL A 18 -2.20 -5.88 22.36
C VAL A 18 -1.45 -4.92 21.44
N LEU A 19 -1.62 -3.60 21.61
CA LEU A 19 -0.89 -2.60 20.82
C LEU A 19 0.60 -2.53 21.17
N LYS A 20 0.98 -2.90 22.39
CA LYS A 20 2.37 -3.04 22.83
C LYS A 20 2.98 -4.40 22.48
N SER A 21 2.15 -5.38 22.09
CA SER A 21 2.63 -6.70 21.70
C SER A 21 3.38 -6.61 20.37
N LYS A 22 4.35 -7.53 20.16
CA LYS A 22 5.06 -7.64 18.89
C LYS A 22 4.16 -8.09 17.73
N ILE A 23 2.88 -8.41 17.98
CA ILE A 23 1.94 -8.88 16.97
C ILE A 23 1.50 -7.73 16.05
N TYR A 24 1.27 -6.53 16.58
CA TYR A 24 0.84 -5.40 15.76
C TYR A 24 2.05 -4.64 15.23
N LEU A 25 2.13 -4.45 13.91
CA LEU A 25 3.10 -3.55 13.29
C LEU A 25 2.38 -2.31 12.77
N ARG A 26 2.81 -1.14 13.22
CA ARG A 26 2.39 0.13 12.62
C ARG A 26 3.20 0.33 11.34
N GLU A 27 2.55 0.86 10.32
CA GLU A 27 3.20 1.14 9.04
C GLU A 27 4.36 2.14 9.19
N GLU A 28 4.19 3.15 10.05
CA GLU A 28 5.20 4.18 10.35
C GLU A 28 6.45 3.65 11.07
N ASP A 29 6.35 2.48 11.71
CA ASP A 29 7.48 1.84 12.40
C ASP A 29 8.22 0.84 11.50
N LEU A 30 7.72 0.59 10.29
CA LEU A 30 8.27 -0.43 9.39
C LEU A 30 9.11 0.23 8.32
N ASP A 31 10.40 -0.09 8.30
CA ASP A 31 11.28 0.29 7.22
C ASP A 31 10.78 -0.24 5.86
N PHE A 32 11.13 0.45 4.78
CA PHE A 32 10.90 -0.06 3.44
C PHE A 32 11.73 -1.34 3.24
N GLN A 33 11.04 -2.47 3.12
CA GLN A 33 11.58 -3.82 3.04
C GLN A 33 12.41 -4.14 4.31
N PRO A 34 11.73 -4.36 5.45
CA PRO A 34 12.37 -4.60 6.74
C PRO A 34 13.11 -5.94 6.74
N ASP A 35 14.10 -6.09 7.63
CA ASP A 35 14.68 -7.40 7.90
C ASP A 35 13.72 -8.22 8.78
N TRP A 36 12.94 -9.07 8.13
CA TRP A 36 12.00 -9.95 8.84
C TRP A 36 12.68 -10.91 9.82
N ALA A 37 13.96 -11.26 9.62
CA ALA A 37 14.64 -12.12 10.57
C ALA A 37 14.85 -11.40 11.91
N GLU A 38 15.12 -10.09 11.87
CA GLU A 38 15.16 -9.24 13.07
C GLU A 38 13.75 -9.05 13.67
N VAL A 39 12.74 -8.79 12.84
CA VAL A 39 11.35 -8.60 13.31
C VAL A 39 10.80 -9.83 14.03
N PHE A 40 11.12 -11.04 13.55
CA PHE A 40 10.69 -12.30 14.16
C PHE A 40 11.71 -12.85 15.18
N GLY A 41 12.96 -12.40 15.15
CA GLY A 41 14.05 -12.95 15.96
C GLY A 41 14.52 -14.34 15.50
N ASN A 42 14.23 -14.73 14.26
CA ASN A 42 14.58 -16.03 13.67
C ASN A 42 14.50 -15.96 12.13
N ALA A 43 15.05 -16.97 11.43
CA ALA A 43 15.05 -17.04 9.97
C ALA A 43 14.01 -18.02 9.38
N ASN A 44 12.92 -18.30 10.10
CA ASN A 44 11.90 -19.24 9.64
C ASN A 44 11.22 -18.75 8.34
N PRO A 45 10.73 -19.68 7.48
CA PRO A 45 9.98 -19.32 6.28
C PRO A 45 8.78 -18.42 6.58
N ILE A 46 8.56 -17.42 5.73
CA ILE A 46 7.47 -16.45 5.89
C ILE A 46 6.32 -16.78 4.94
N TYR A 47 5.12 -16.86 5.50
CA TYR A 47 3.86 -16.98 4.77
C TYR A 47 3.03 -15.72 4.95
N VAL A 48 2.37 -15.29 3.89
CA VAL A 48 1.56 -14.07 3.90
C VAL A 48 0.09 -14.42 3.71
N GLU A 49 -0.80 -13.80 4.49
CA GLU A 49 -2.23 -13.76 4.17
C GLU A 49 -2.63 -12.31 3.85
N ILE A 50 -3.20 -12.10 2.66
CA ILE A 50 -3.74 -10.81 2.25
C ILE A 50 -5.25 -10.79 2.50
N GLY A 51 -5.74 -9.79 3.21
CA GLY A 51 -7.15 -9.71 3.60
C GLY A 51 -7.48 -10.71 4.70
N ILE A 52 -6.73 -10.66 5.81
CA ILE A 52 -6.87 -11.62 6.94
C ILE A 52 -8.25 -11.61 7.60
N GLY A 53 -9.07 -10.59 7.35
CA GLY A 53 -10.35 -10.42 8.01
C GLY A 53 -10.22 -10.47 9.53
N ASN A 54 -11.03 -11.29 10.19
CA ASN A 54 -11.00 -11.42 11.65
C ASN A 54 -9.85 -12.28 12.20
N GLY A 55 -8.87 -12.64 11.35
CA GLY A 55 -7.66 -13.37 11.70
C GLY A 55 -7.86 -14.86 11.96
N GLU A 56 -9.03 -15.43 11.63
CA GLU A 56 -9.30 -16.86 11.90
C GLU A 56 -8.32 -17.80 11.20
N PHE A 57 -7.99 -17.51 9.96
CA PHE A 57 -7.15 -18.37 9.13
C PHE A 57 -5.67 -18.22 9.51
N ILE A 58 -5.10 -17.02 9.46
CA ILE A 58 -3.69 -16.79 9.84
C ILE A 58 -3.37 -17.24 11.27
N VAL A 59 -4.26 -17.02 12.24
CA VAL A 59 -4.02 -17.48 13.62
C VAL A 59 -4.09 -19.00 13.72
N HIS A 60 -4.99 -19.66 12.98
CA HIS A 60 -5.00 -21.12 12.91
C HIS A 60 -3.68 -21.64 12.34
N LEU A 61 -3.20 -21.09 11.22
CA LEU A 61 -1.92 -21.49 10.64
C LEU A 61 -0.75 -21.25 11.59
N ALA A 62 -0.71 -20.09 12.27
CA ALA A 62 0.31 -19.75 13.24
C ALA A 62 0.40 -20.76 14.40
N LYS A 63 -0.76 -21.22 14.92
CA LYS A 63 -0.82 -22.27 15.95
C LYS A 63 -0.40 -23.64 15.42
N THR A 64 -0.85 -24.01 14.23
CA THR A 64 -0.60 -25.33 13.63
C THR A 64 0.87 -25.49 13.23
N TYR A 65 1.52 -24.39 12.80
CA TYR A 65 2.89 -24.39 12.30
C TYR A 65 3.77 -23.39 13.06
N PRO A 66 4.18 -23.70 14.31
CA PRO A 66 4.97 -22.79 15.14
C PRO A 66 6.36 -22.47 14.57
N ASN A 67 6.87 -23.32 13.67
CA ASN A 67 8.17 -23.14 13.01
C ASN A 67 8.09 -22.30 11.72
N PHE A 68 6.94 -21.70 11.41
CA PHE A 68 6.76 -20.76 10.31
C PHE A 68 6.38 -19.39 10.84
N ASN A 69 6.77 -18.35 10.11
CA ASN A 69 6.41 -16.97 10.40
C ASN A 69 5.25 -16.54 9.50
N PHE A 70 4.32 -15.77 10.06
CA PHE A 70 3.12 -15.32 9.35
C PHE A 70 3.01 -13.79 9.35
N VAL A 71 2.80 -13.20 8.17
CA VAL A 71 2.54 -11.77 8.01
C VAL A 71 1.15 -11.59 7.41
N GLY A 72 0.31 -10.81 8.08
CA GLY A 72 -1.08 -10.65 7.70
C GLY A 72 -1.48 -9.20 7.53
N THR A 73 -2.20 -8.87 6.45
CA THR A 73 -2.67 -7.50 6.24
C THR A 73 -4.18 -7.37 6.10
N GLU A 74 -4.74 -6.30 6.67
CA GLU A 74 -6.14 -5.92 6.59
C GLU A 74 -6.28 -4.39 6.64
N ILE A 75 -6.86 -3.79 5.60
CA ILE A 75 -7.02 -2.33 5.47
C ILE A 75 -7.98 -1.80 6.55
N SER A 76 -9.02 -2.56 6.89
CA SER A 76 -9.98 -2.18 7.93
C SER A 76 -9.37 -2.32 9.33
N ARG A 77 -8.96 -1.19 9.90
CA ARG A 77 -8.47 -1.13 11.30
C ARG A 77 -9.45 -1.72 12.31
N GLU A 78 -10.76 -1.65 12.06
CA GLU A 78 -11.75 -2.27 12.95
C GLU A 78 -11.69 -3.81 12.90
N VAL A 79 -11.56 -4.37 11.71
CA VAL A 79 -11.48 -5.81 11.48
C VAL A 79 -10.12 -6.34 11.96
N LEU A 80 -9.03 -5.63 11.67
CA LEU A 80 -7.68 -5.91 12.17
C LEU A 80 -7.64 -5.99 13.71
N ARG A 81 -8.34 -5.09 14.42
CA ARG A 81 -8.43 -5.17 15.89
C ARG A 81 -9.05 -6.49 16.38
N LYS A 82 -9.96 -7.10 15.62
CA LYS A 82 -10.53 -8.42 15.95
C LYS A 82 -9.48 -9.53 15.74
N ALA A 83 -8.69 -9.44 14.68
CA ALA A 83 -7.58 -10.35 14.42
C ALA A 83 -6.48 -10.27 15.50
N LEU A 84 -6.06 -9.06 15.87
CA LEU A 84 -5.06 -8.80 16.92
C LEU A 84 -5.49 -9.39 18.28
N LYS A 85 -6.75 -9.16 18.69
CA LYS A 85 -7.30 -9.75 19.92
C LYS A 85 -7.29 -11.27 19.89
N ARG A 86 -7.60 -11.87 18.72
CA ARG A 86 -7.57 -13.32 18.55
C ARG A 86 -6.15 -13.84 18.67
N ALA A 87 -5.20 -13.27 17.94
CA ALA A 87 -3.80 -13.67 17.99
C ALA A 87 -3.23 -13.63 19.42
N TYR A 88 -3.47 -12.52 20.13
CA TYR A 88 -3.06 -12.36 21.52
C TYR A 88 -3.69 -13.41 22.45
N ARG A 89 -5.01 -13.61 22.38
CA ARG A 89 -5.73 -14.59 23.21
C ARG A 89 -5.27 -16.03 22.96
N GLU A 90 -4.94 -16.36 21.72
CA GLU A 90 -4.47 -17.69 21.33
C GLU A 90 -2.97 -17.88 21.61
N GLY A 91 -2.25 -16.84 22.06
CA GLY A 91 -0.83 -16.92 22.43
C GLY A 91 0.10 -17.22 21.26
N VAL A 92 -0.20 -16.72 20.06
CA VAL A 92 0.66 -16.92 18.88
C VAL A 92 1.67 -15.77 18.72
N ASP A 93 2.95 -16.10 18.83
CA ASP A 93 4.05 -15.12 18.74
C ASP A 93 4.71 -15.06 17.36
N ASN A 94 4.45 -16.05 16.49
CA ASN A 94 4.97 -16.18 15.13
C ASN A 94 4.09 -15.47 14.07
N VAL A 95 3.31 -14.45 14.48
CA VAL A 95 2.46 -13.67 13.58
C VAL A 95 2.69 -12.15 13.72
N ARG A 96 2.69 -11.43 12.61
CA ARG A 96 2.74 -9.96 12.51
C ARG A 96 1.58 -9.46 11.67
N LEU A 97 0.76 -8.57 12.22
CA LEU A 97 -0.44 -8.05 11.59
C LEU A 97 -0.35 -6.53 11.42
N LEU A 98 -0.69 -6.01 10.24
CA LEU A 98 -0.60 -4.59 9.93
C LEU A 98 -1.75 -4.07 9.04
N PRO A 99 -2.06 -2.76 9.09
CA PRO A 99 -3.18 -2.17 8.37
C PRO A 99 -2.77 -1.65 6.99
N MET A 100 -2.45 -2.53 6.05
CA MET A 100 -1.91 -2.16 4.74
C MET A 100 -2.71 -2.77 3.57
N GLU A 101 -2.68 -2.13 2.41
CA GLU A 101 -3.21 -2.72 1.17
C GLU A 101 -2.30 -3.90 0.73
N GLY A 102 -2.88 -4.93 0.11
CA GLY A 102 -2.20 -6.18 -0.20
C GLY A 102 -1.01 -6.05 -1.15
N ALA A 103 -1.17 -5.37 -2.29
CA ALA A 103 -0.06 -5.13 -3.21
C ALA A 103 1.00 -4.22 -2.57
N THR A 104 0.56 -3.21 -1.80
CA THR A 104 1.43 -2.31 -1.05
C THR A 104 2.29 -3.07 -0.03
N LEU A 105 1.72 -4.03 0.70
CA LEU A 105 2.47 -4.93 1.59
C LEU A 105 3.53 -5.72 0.82
N LEU A 106 3.18 -6.29 -0.33
CA LEU A 106 4.15 -7.05 -1.12
C LEU A 106 5.30 -6.17 -1.62
N ILE A 107 5.07 -4.89 -1.88
CA ILE A 107 6.11 -3.98 -2.38
C ILE A 107 6.98 -3.44 -1.23
N LYS A 108 6.34 -2.87 -0.20
CA LYS A 108 7.01 -2.22 0.93
C LYS A 108 7.50 -3.22 1.98
N GLY A 109 6.87 -4.38 2.09
CA GLY A 109 7.18 -5.35 3.13
C GLY A 109 8.21 -6.39 2.71
N PHE A 110 8.44 -6.61 1.41
CA PHE A 110 9.17 -7.80 0.96
C PHE A 110 10.14 -7.49 -0.17
N THR A 111 11.37 -8.03 -0.06
CA THR A 111 12.33 -8.09 -1.15
C THR A 111 11.98 -9.23 -2.11
N SER A 112 12.62 -9.27 -3.28
CA SER A 112 12.46 -10.39 -4.21
C SER A 112 12.85 -11.72 -3.55
N GLU A 113 12.10 -12.78 -3.83
CA GLU A 113 12.36 -14.15 -3.36
C GLU A 113 12.42 -14.30 -1.82
N SER A 114 11.60 -13.55 -1.10
CA SER A 114 11.56 -13.56 0.38
C SER A 114 10.38 -14.34 0.97
N ILE A 115 9.31 -14.57 0.20
CA ILE A 115 8.07 -15.19 0.67
C ILE A 115 7.99 -16.67 0.30
N ALA A 116 7.64 -17.55 1.24
CA ALA A 116 7.45 -18.98 1.01
C ALA A 116 6.04 -19.32 0.47
N GLY A 117 5.02 -18.59 0.88
CA GLY A 117 3.67 -18.76 0.33
C GLY A 117 2.75 -17.57 0.62
N VAL A 118 1.77 -17.37 -0.25
CA VAL A 118 0.74 -16.32 -0.13
C VAL A 118 -0.65 -16.96 -0.17
N TYR A 119 -1.50 -16.57 0.77
CA TYR A 119 -2.90 -16.95 0.86
C TYR A 119 -3.80 -15.74 0.60
N LEU A 120 -4.89 -15.97 -0.14
CA LEU A 120 -5.93 -14.98 -0.40
C LEU A 120 -7.31 -15.63 -0.27
N ASN A 121 -7.99 -15.35 0.84
CA ASN A 121 -9.26 -16.00 1.15
C ASN A 121 -10.44 -15.02 1.01
N PHE A 122 -11.38 -15.34 0.13
CA PHE A 122 -12.62 -14.58 -0.12
C PHE A 122 -12.40 -13.08 -0.42
N PRO A 123 -11.51 -12.73 -1.38
CA PRO A 123 -11.35 -11.33 -1.78
C PRO A 123 -12.64 -10.78 -2.38
N ASP A 124 -12.86 -9.46 -2.25
CA ASP A 124 -14.01 -8.78 -2.86
C ASP A 124 -14.02 -9.00 -4.38
N PRO A 125 -15.08 -9.60 -4.95
CA PRO A 125 -15.12 -9.92 -6.38
C PRO A 125 -15.46 -8.71 -7.25
N TRP A 126 -15.92 -7.57 -6.70
CA TRP A 126 -16.25 -6.36 -7.46
C TRP A 126 -17.07 -6.61 -8.73
N ASP A 127 -18.21 -7.30 -8.60
CA ASP A 127 -18.98 -7.87 -9.73
C ASP A 127 -19.44 -6.86 -10.78
N LYS A 128 -19.59 -5.59 -10.39
CA LYS A 128 -19.96 -4.53 -11.34
C LYS A 128 -18.80 -4.31 -12.30
N ARG A 129 -19.05 -4.44 -13.61
CA ARG A 129 -18.03 -4.26 -14.69
C ARG A 129 -17.16 -3.01 -14.50
N LYS A 130 -17.75 -1.87 -14.11
CA LYS A 130 -17.06 -0.58 -13.86
C LYS A 130 -16.19 -0.56 -12.59
N LYS A 131 -16.18 -1.62 -11.79
CA LYS A 131 -15.41 -1.76 -10.55
C LYS A 131 -14.43 -2.94 -10.58
N ARG A 132 -14.41 -3.73 -11.65
CA ARG A 132 -13.51 -4.90 -11.76
C ARG A 132 -12.04 -4.54 -11.67
N GLN A 133 -11.67 -3.30 -12.01
CA GLN A 133 -10.31 -2.78 -11.82
C GLN A 133 -9.88 -2.68 -10.35
N ASN A 134 -10.83 -2.74 -9.41
CA ASN A 134 -10.54 -2.77 -7.97
C ASN A 134 -10.21 -4.18 -7.45
N ARG A 135 -10.29 -5.21 -8.31
CA ARG A 135 -9.85 -6.56 -7.95
C ARG A 135 -8.35 -6.53 -7.68
N LEU A 136 -7.97 -7.07 -6.52
CA LEU A 136 -6.57 -7.20 -6.12
C LEU A 136 -5.77 -8.01 -7.16
N VAL A 137 -6.30 -9.16 -7.56
CA VAL A 137 -5.60 -10.06 -8.46
C VAL A 137 -5.85 -9.61 -9.90
N ASN A 138 -4.82 -9.01 -10.48
CA ASN A 138 -4.71 -8.64 -11.88
C ASN A 138 -3.36 -9.12 -12.45
N ARG A 139 -3.11 -8.92 -13.74
CA ARG A 139 -1.85 -9.32 -14.39
C ARG A 139 -0.60 -8.76 -13.71
N ALA A 140 -0.62 -7.49 -13.31
CA ALA A 140 0.51 -6.85 -12.64
C ALA A 140 0.76 -7.49 -11.26
N PHE A 141 -0.31 -7.80 -10.53
CA PHE A 141 -0.23 -8.48 -9.22
C PHE A 141 0.40 -9.88 -9.34
N VAL A 142 0.09 -10.64 -10.39
CA VAL A 142 0.72 -11.97 -10.62
C VAL A 142 2.23 -11.82 -10.84
N TRP A 143 2.68 -10.81 -11.59
CA TRP A 143 4.12 -10.53 -11.75
C TRP A 143 4.78 -10.07 -10.44
N LEU A 144 4.10 -9.20 -9.68
CA LEU A 144 4.57 -8.80 -8.35
C LEU A 144 4.72 -10.02 -7.42
N LEU A 145 3.75 -10.93 -7.41
CA LEU A 145 3.85 -12.19 -6.67
C LEU A 145 5.01 -13.06 -7.15
N ALA A 146 5.21 -13.19 -8.46
CA ALA A 146 6.33 -13.96 -9.02
C ALA A 146 7.69 -13.40 -8.54
N ASP A 147 7.82 -12.08 -8.43
CA ASP A 147 9.04 -11.45 -7.90
C ASP A 147 9.24 -11.73 -6.41
N ARG A 148 8.18 -11.63 -5.59
CA ARG A 148 8.26 -11.78 -4.12
C ARG A 148 8.35 -13.21 -3.61
N LEU A 149 7.73 -14.17 -4.29
CA LEU A 149 7.79 -15.58 -3.91
C LEU A 149 9.18 -16.17 -4.13
N LYS A 150 9.63 -17.07 -3.25
CA LYS A 150 10.77 -17.95 -3.49
C LYS A 150 10.45 -18.91 -4.63
N GLU A 151 11.46 -19.35 -5.38
CA GLU A 151 11.27 -20.50 -6.26
C GLU A 151 10.75 -21.70 -5.45
N GLY A 152 9.71 -22.34 -5.97
CA GLY A 152 8.98 -23.39 -5.28
C GLY A 152 7.93 -22.91 -4.27
N GLY A 153 7.88 -21.62 -3.94
CA GLY A 153 6.82 -21.02 -3.14
C GLY A 153 5.48 -20.99 -3.89
N PHE A 154 4.39 -20.69 -3.18
CA PHE A 154 3.05 -20.78 -3.76
C PHE A 154 2.15 -19.57 -3.54
N PHE A 155 1.14 -19.44 -4.40
CA PHE A 155 -0.06 -18.66 -4.17
C PHE A 155 -1.26 -19.60 -4.07
N ARG A 156 -2.13 -19.44 -3.06
CA ARG A 156 -3.39 -20.18 -2.92
C ARG A 156 -4.53 -19.21 -2.66
N MET A 157 -5.62 -19.40 -3.39
CA MET A 157 -6.82 -18.60 -3.25
C MET A 157 -8.05 -19.47 -3.05
N ALA A 158 -8.93 -19.02 -2.15
CA ALA A 158 -10.27 -19.56 -1.95
C ALA A 158 -11.31 -18.45 -2.22
N THR A 159 -12.41 -18.78 -2.88
CA THR A 159 -13.53 -17.84 -3.10
C THR A 159 -14.84 -18.58 -3.35
N ASP A 160 -15.96 -17.93 -3.09
CA ASP A 160 -17.29 -18.34 -3.51
C ASP A 160 -17.65 -17.83 -4.93
N HIS A 161 -16.81 -17.00 -5.53
CA HIS A 161 -17.08 -16.33 -6.80
C HIS A 161 -16.29 -16.92 -7.99
N ARG A 162 -16.86 -17.95 -8.64
CA ARG A 162 -16.23 -18.69 -9.74
C ARG A 162 -15.68 -17.82 -10.90
N PRO A 163 -16.42 -16.84 -11.46
CA PRO A 163 -15.88 -16.04 -12.57
C PRO A 163 -14.66 -15.18 -12.20
N TYR A 164 -14.47 -14.87 -10.90
CA TYR A 164 -13.26 -14.17 -10.46
C TYR A 164 -12.11 -15.17 -10.36
N LEU A 165 -12.36 -16.37 -9.82
CA LEU A 165 -11.35 -17.43 -9.77
C LEU A 165 -10.87 -17.84 -11.18
N GLU A 166 -11.78 -17.96 -12.16
CA GLU A 166 -11.44 -18.28 -13.54
C GLU A 166 -10.51 -17.23 -14.17
N GLU A 167 -10.77 -15.94 -13.90
CA GLU A 167 -9.87 -14.85 -14.34
C GLU A 167 -8.50 -14.93 -13.64
N VAL A 168 -8.47 -15.23 -12.33
CA VAL A 168 -7.21 -15.44 -11.60
C VAL A 168 -6.42 -16.59 -12.23
N VAL A 169 -7.06 -17.74 -12.49
CA VAL A 169 -6.43 -18.90 -13.14
C VAL A 169 -5.86 -18.53 -14.50
N GLN A 170 -6.59 -17.74 -15.29
CA GLN A 170 -6.09 -17.25 -16.58
C GLN A 170 -4.81 -16.43 -16.42
N PHE A 171 -4.79 -15.46 -15.50
CA PHE A 171 -3.61 -14.61 -15.29
C PHE A 171 -2.37 -15.40 -14.86
N PHE A 172 -2.54 -16.43 -14.03
CA PHE A 172 -1.44 -17.29 -13.61
C PHE A 172 -1.01 -18.26 -14.73
N THR A 173 -1.94 -18.81 -15.49
CA THR A 173 -1.63 -19.74 -16.60
C THR A 173 -0.89 -19.04 -17.74
N GLU A 174 -1.18 -17.78 -18.00
CA GLU A 174 -0.47 -16.97 -18.99
C GLU A 174 0.90 -16.45 -18.50
N ASN A 175 1.21 -16.62 -17.21
CA ASN A 175 2.48 -16.22 -16.64
C ASN A 175 3.42 -17.44 -16.55
N GLU A 176 4.47 -17.43 -17.37
CA GLU A 176 5.46 -18.50 -17.48
C GLU A 176 6.28 -18.78 -16.20
N ALA A 177 6.15 -17.96 -15.16
CA ALA A 177 6.81 -18.17 -13.87
C ALA A 177 6.03 -19.10 -12.93
N PHE A 178 4.82 -19.54 -13.32
CA PHE A 178 3.96 -20.36 -12.48
C PHE A 178 3.53 -21.66 -13.16
N SER A 179 3.30 -22.68 -12.34
CA SER A 179 2.59 -23.90 -12.71
C SER A 179 1.44 -24.16 -11.72
N PRO A 180 0.34 -24.81 -12.14
CA PRO A 180 -0.70 -25.24 -11.20
C PRO A 180 -0.13 -26.12 -10.08
N LEU A 181 -0.66 -25.97 -8.86
CA LEU A 181 -0.35 -26.85 -7.72
C LEU A 181 -1.04 -28.22 -7.83
N TRP A 182 -2.13 -28.27 -8.58
CA TRP A 182 -2.95 -29.46 -8.77
C TRP A 182 -3.15 -29.71 -10.26
N ASN A 183 -3.48 -30.95 -10.62
CA ASN A 183 -3.76 -31.32 -12.02
C ASN A 183 -4.88 -30.45 -12.61
N ASP A 184 -5.97 -30.28 -11.84
CA ASP A 184 -7.02 -29.32 -12.17
C ASP A 184 -6.73 -27.97 -11.48
N PRO A 185 -6.61 -26.85 -12.22
CA PRO A 185 -6.29 -25.55 -11.64
C PRO A 185 -7.44 -24.95 -10.82
N ILE A 186 -8.64 -25.51 -10.94
CA ILE A 186 -9.83 -25.14 -10.17
C ILE A 186 -10.34 -26.38 -9.44
N ARG A 187 -10.47 -26.28 -8.12
CA ARG A 187 -11.02 -27.33 -7.26
C ARG A 187 -12.25 -26.82 -6.51
N THR A 188 -13.15 -27.72 -6.15
CA THR A 188 -14.27 -27.45 -5.23
C THR A 188 -14.01 -27.93 -3.81
N GLU A 189 -12.92 -28.68 -3.61
CA GLU A 189 -12.51 -29.23 -2.33
C GLU A 189 -10.98 -29.32 -2.23
N VAL A 190 -10.50 -29.12 -1.01
CA VAL A 190 -9.09 -29.10 -0.64
C VAL A 190 -9.00 -29.61 0.80
N GLU A 191 -8.27 -30.70 1.02
CA GLU A 191 -8.23 -31.43 2.30
C GLU A 191 -7.65 -30.61 3.46
N ASP A 192 -6.65 -29.76 3.20
CA ASP A 192 -5.93 -28.97 4.19
C ASP A 192 -6.50 -27.54 4.37
N PHE A 193 -7.69 -27.27 3.82
CA PHE A 193 -8.30 -25.94 3.94
C PHE A 193 -9.00 -25.76 5.29
N TYR A 194 -8.56 -24.77 6.06
CA TYR A 194 -9.26 -24.34 7.27
C TYR A 194 -10.53 -23.54 6.91
N PRO A 195 -11.73 -24.01 7.25
CA PRO A 195 -12.98 -23.37 6.84
C PRO A 195 -13.19 -22.07 7.63
N THR A 196 -12.82 -20.93 7.05
CA THR A 196 -12.95 -19.59 7.69
C THR A 196 -14.40 -19.21 8.01
N LYS A 197 -14.61 -18.12 8.76
CA LYS A 197 -15.94 -17.52 8.98
C LYS A 197 -16.74 -17.36 7.67
N TYR A 198 -16.10 -16.90 6.60
CA TYR A 198 -16.76 -16.71 5.31
C TYR A 198 -17.04 -18.05 4.63
N ALA A 199 -16.09 -18.98 4.63
CA ALA A 199 -16.33 -20.34 4.12
C ALA A 199 -17.57 -20.99 4.76
N ARG A 200 -17.65 -20.96 6.10
CA ARG A 200 -18.81 -21.51 6.84
C ARG A 200 -20.11 -20.76 6.49
N LYS A 201 -20.04 -19.43 6.38
CA LYS A 201 -21.19 -18.60 5.99
C LYS A 201 -21.71 -18.99 4.60
N TRP A 202 -20.83 -19.08 3.60
CA TRP A 202 -21.22 -19.37 2.23
C TRP A 202 -21.75 -20.79 2.05
N LEU A 203 -21.11 -21.77 2.67
CA LEU A 203 -21.62 -23.14 2.72
C LEU A 203 -23.01 -23.21 3.35
N SER A 204 -23.25 -22.46 4.44
CA SER A 204 -24.58 -22.40 5.07
C SER A 204 -25.67 -21.77 4.19
N GLN A 205 -25.27 -21.03 3.15
CA GLN A 205 -26.18 -20.45 2.15
C GLN A 205 -26.31 -21.33 0.91
N GLY A 206 -25.73 -22.54 0.91
CA GLY A 206 -25.74 -23.45 -0.24
C GLY A 206 -24.83 -23.01 -1.39
N LEU A 207 -23.90 -22.08 -1.15
CA LEU A 207 -22.90 -21.69 -2.14
C LEU A 207 -21.76 -22.69 -2.19
N ASN A 208 -21.22 -22.90 -3.39
CA ASN A 208 -20.01 -23.68 -3.60
C ASN A 208 -18.77 -22.84 -3.26
N LEU A 209 -17.74 -23.51 -2.77
CA LEU A 209 -16.41 -22.93 -2.62
C LEU A 209 -15.53 -23.38 -3.78
N TYR A 210 -14.68 -22.47 -4.23
CA TYR A 210 -13.73 -22.71 -5.31
C TYR A 210 -12.32 -22.36 -4.83
N PHE A 211 -11.37 -23.18 -5.25
CA PHE A 211 -9.98 -23.08 -4.85
C PHE A 211 -9.08 -23.09 -6.09
N THR A 212 -8.03 -22.29 -6.06
CA THR A 212 -6.95 -22.33 -7.04
C THR A 212 -5.59 -22.17 -6.36
N GLY A 213 -4.55 -22.69 -7.00
CA GLY A 213 -3.22 -22.79 -6.42
C GLY A 213 -2.16 -22.86 -7.49
N PHE A 214 -1.11 -22.05 -7.35
CA PHE A 214 0.00 -21.98 -8.28
C PHE A 214 1.33 -21.96 -7.55
N LYS A 215 2.32 -22.68 -8.08
CA LYS A 215 3.69 -22.77 -7.59
C LYS A 215 4.61 -21.94 -8.49
N LYS A 216 5.48 -21.11 -7.92
CA LYS A 216 6.53 -20.41 -8.67
C LYS A 216 7.59 -21.42 -9.13
N THR A 217 7.92 -21.42 -10.42
CA THR A 217 8.82 -22.39 -11.04
C THR A 217 10.18 -21.83 -11.42
N LYS A 218 10.30 -20.50 -11.54
CA LYS A 218 11.56 -19.84 -11.92
C LYS A 218 11.62 -18.42 -11.38
N LYS A 219 12.84 -17.91 -11.22
CA LYS A 219 13.11 -16.49 -10.95
C LYS A 219 12.63 -15.61 -12.11
N VAL A 220 12.21 -14.38 -11.78
CA VAL A 220 11.75 -13.39 -12.75
C VAL A 220 12.46 -12.06 -12.56
N VAL A 221 12.44 -11.24 -13.60
CA VAL A 221 12.80 -9.82 -13.54
C VAL A 221 11.56 -9.04 -13.92
N LEU A 222 11.17 -8.07 -13.08
CA LEU A 222 10.00 -7.24 -13.36
C LEU A 222 10.25 -6.32 -14.57
N SER A 223 9.36 -6.41 -15.55
CA SER A 223 9.32 -5.52 -16.70
C SER A 223 8.91 -4.09 -16.29
N ASP A 224 9.23 -3.13 -17.15
CA ASP A 224 8.97 -1.72 -16.86
C ASP A 224 7.48 -1.40 -16.75
N TRP A 225 6.62 -2.06 -17.53
CA TRP A 225 5.17 -1.85 -17.43
C TRP A 225 4.61 -2.23 -16.04
N VAL A 226 5.20 -3.22 -15.35
CA VAL A 226 4.78 -3.59 -13.98
C VAL A 226 5.23 -2.53 -12.99
N LYS A 227 6.45 -2.00 -13.15
CA LYS A 227 6.98 -0.90 -12.32
C LYS A 227 6.25 0.41 -12.57
N GLU A 228 5.76 0.63 -13.79
CA GLU A 228 4.88 1.74 -14.11
C GLU A 228 3.53 1.55 -13.43
N PHE A 229 2.93 0.37 -13.55
CA PHE A 229 1.66 0.06 -12.89
C PHE A 229 1.74 0.24 -11.37
N TYR A 230 2.83 -0.20 -10.73
CA TYR A 230 3.11 -0.02 -9.30
C TYR A 230 4.30 0.95 -9.08
N PRO A 231 4.07 2.27 -9.01
CA PRO A 231 5.14 3.25 -8.87
C PRO A 231 6.08 3.02 -7.69
N LEU A 232 5.60 2.42 -6.61
CA LEU A 232 6.38 2.09 -5.42
C LEU A 232 7.55 1.12 -5.69
N LEU A 233 7.49 0.32 -6.75
CA LEU A 233 8.59 -0.57 -7.17
C LEU A 233 9.81 0.20 -7.70
N LYS A 234 9.66 1.49 -8.00
CA LYS A 234 10.76 2.36 -8.47
C LYS A 234 11.53 3.01 -7.32
N LEU A 235 11.06 2.83 -6.07
CA LEU A 235 11.66 3.44 -4.90
C LEU A 235 12.78 2.57 -4.32
N THR A 236 13.79 3.25 -3.79
CA THR A 236 14.93 2.71 -3.04
C THR A 236 14.90 3.25 -1.61
N LYS A 237 15.66 2.67 -0.68
CA LYS A 237 15.70 3.14 0.73
C LYS A 237 16.14 4.61 0.82
N GLU A 238 17.00 5.05 -0.11
CA GLU A 238 17.52 6.41 -0.19
C GLU A 238 16.47 7.43 -0.65
N ASP A 239 15.37 6.98 -1.29
CA ASP A 239 14.29 7.88 -1.75
C ASP A 239 13.43 8.42 -0.60
N PHE A 240 13.48 7.82 0.59
CA PHE A 240 12.66 8.18 1.76
C PHE A 240 13.15 9.42 2.52
N LEU A 241 13.99 10.24 1.88
CA LEU A 241 14.35 11.57 2.40
C LEU A 241 13.19 12.56 2.22
N PRO A 242 13.07 13.59 3.09
CA PRO A 242 12.06 14.62 2.94
C PRO A 242 12.15 15.32 1.58
N VAL A 243 11.02 15.38 0.87
CA VAL A 243 10.92 16.11 -0.40
C VAL A 243 10.76 17.59 -0.12
N ILE A 244 11.79 18.38 -0.46
CA ILE A 244 11.89 19.82 -0.15
C ILE A 244 12.49 20.60 -1.32
N ASN A 245 12.06 21.85 -1.44
CA ASN A 245 12.68 22.90 -2.24
C ASN A 245 12.90 24.14 -1.38
N ILE A 246 14.03 24.81 -1.55
CA ILE A 246 14.35 26.08 -0.88
C ILE A 246 14.60 27.14 -1.94
N LEU A 247 13.80 28.22 -1.89
CA LEU A 247 13.96 29.40 -2.72
C LEU A 247 14.61 30.52 -1.92
N LYS A 248 15.61 31.20 -2.48
CA LYS A 248 16.10 32.49 -2.00
C LYS A 248 15.24 33.60 -2.58
N VAL A 249 14.77 34.53 -1.76
CA VAL A 249 13.89 35.65 -2.14
C VAL A 249 14.43 36.98 -1.61
N LYS A 250 14.15 38.10 -2.29
CA LYS A 250 14.60 39.44 -1.88
C LYS A 250 13.83 40.02 -0.65
N GLY A 251 12.90 39.25 -0.12
CA GLY A 251 12.01 39.58 0.99
C GLY A 251 10.84 38.59 0.99
N LEU A 252 10.25 38.34 2.15
CA LEU A 252 9.10 37.44 2.26
C LEU A 252 7.91 38.03 1.46
N PRO A 253 7.18 37.18 0.70
CA PRO A 253 6.02 37.62 -0.05
C PRO A 253 4.83 37.88 0.87
N ASP A 254 3.84 38.62 0.37
CA ASP A 254 2.50 38.56 0.94
C ASP A 254 1.89 37.18 0.67
N PHE A 255 1.75 36.37 1.72
CA PHE A 255 1.20 35.02 1.61
C PHE A 255 -0.26 35.01 1.17
N LYS A 256 -1.05 36.05 1.47
CA LYS A 256 -2.42 36.16 0.99
C LYS A 256 -2.47 36.39 -0.52
N ALA A 257 -1.55 37.20 -1.05
CA ALA A 257 -1.41 37.37 -2.49
C ALA A 257 -0.89 36.09 -3.16
N LEU A 258 0.10 35.42 -2.54
CA LEU A 258 0.67 34.17 -3.05
C LEU A 258 -0.37 33.05 -3.12
N SER A 259 -1.29 32.96 -2.14
CA SER A 259 -2.35 31.93 -2.13
C SER A 259 -3.28 32.04 -3.33
N GLN A 260 -3.47 33.23 -3.90
CA GLN A 260 -4.31 33.44 -5.08
C GLN A 260 -3.66 32.92 -6.38
N VAL A 261 -2.33 32.75 -6.40
CA VAL A 261 -1.60 32.22 -7.57
C VAL A 261 -1.74 30.70 -7.69
N ILE A 262 -1.92 30.03 -6.56
CA ILE A 262 -2.11 28.58 -6.47
C ILE A 262 -3.60 28.31 -6.44
N THR A 263 -4.21 28.18 -7.61
CA THR A 263 -5.65 27.98 -7.74
C THR A 263 -6.04 26.52 -7.55
N ARG A 264 -7.26 26.29 -7.03
CA ARG A 264 -7.87 24.96 -7.00
C ARG A 264 -8.03 24.43 -8.42
N GLY A 265 -7.76 23.14 -8.62
CA GLY A 265 -7.84 22.51 -9.94
C GLY A 265 -6.61 21.67 -10.27
N PHE A 266 -6.49 21.26 -11.53
CA PHE A 266 -5.37 20.44 -11.99
C PHE A 266 -4.12 21.29 -12.19
N LEU A 267 -3.03 20.94 -11.53
CA LEU A 267 -1.67 21.43 -11.83
C LEU A 267 -1.04 20.67 -12.99
N TYR A 268 -1.40 19.39 -13.13
CA TYR A 268 -0.93 18.49 -14.15
C TYR A 268 -2.00 17.41 -14.39
N GLN A 269 -2.17 17.01 -15.64
CA GLN A 269 -3.04 15.92 -16.03
C GLN A 269 -2.55 15.31 -17.35
N GLU A 270 -2.29 14.01 -17.34
CA GLU A 270 -1.91 13.24 -18.52
C GLU A 270 -2.56 11.85 -18.44
N GLY A 271 -3.58 11.61 -19.26
CA GLY A 271 -4.41 10.42 -19.15
C GLY A 271 -5.08 10.32 -17.78
N GLU A 272 -4.81 9.24 -17.04
CA GLU A 272 -5.33 9.00 -15.69
C GLU A 272 -4.41 9.56 -14.57
N ASP A 273 -3.19 9.95 -14.93
CA ASP A 273 -2.23 10.52 -13.97
C ASP A 273 -2.49 12.01 -13.81
N PHE A 274 -2.54 12.48 -12.56
CA PHE A 274 -2.84 13.88 -12.30
C PHE A 274 -2.27 14.38 -10.97
N ILE A 275 -2.07 15.70 -10.91
CA ILE A 275 -1.79 16.44 -9.68
C ILE A 275 -2.85 17.51 -9.56
N LYS A 276 -3.62 17.47 -8.48
CA LYS A 276 -4.76 18.37 -8.27
C LYS A 276 -4.62 19.10 -6.95
N VAL A 277 -4.72 20.43 -6.99
CA VAL A 277 -4.96 21.25 -5.80
C VAL A 277 -6.42 21.11 -5.42
N LEU A 278 -6.67 20.54 -4.25
CA LEU A 278 -7.99 20.45 -3.65
C LEU A 278 -8.35 21.77 -2.97
N ASP A 279 -7.42 22.33 -2.21
CA ASP A 279 -7.60 23.58 -1.48
C ASP A 279 -6.27 24.27 -1.14
N VAL A 280 -6.33 25.55 -0.80
CA VAL A 280 -5.19 26.34 -0.32
C VAL A 280 -5.61 27.15 0.90
N TYR A 281 -4.91 26.94 2.00
CA TYR A 281 -5.12 27.61 3.27
C TYR A 281 -3.98 28.60 3.51
N THR A 282 -4.32 29.81 3.93
CA THR A 282 -3.35 30.83 4.32
C THR A 282 -3.19 30.82 5.85
N LYS A 283 -1.94 30.83 6.33
CA LYS A 283 -1.55 31.07 7.73
C LYS A 283 -0.93 32.46 7.82
N GLU A 284 -0.71 33.00 9.02
CA GLU A 284 -0.13 34.34 9.22
C GLU A 284 1.17 34.53 8.41
N ASP A 285 2.07 33.56 8.48
CA ASP A 285 3.36 33.56 7.77
C ASP A 285 3.53 32.32 6.88
N GLY A 286 2.51 31.89 6.14
CA GLY A 286 2.70 30.72 5.28
C GLY A 286 1.46 30.21 4.54
N LEU A 287 1.66 29.16 3.75
CA LEU A 287 0.59 28.45 3.03
C LEU A 287 0.58 26.98 3.38
N LEU A 288 -0.62 26.40 3.34
CA LEU A 288 -0.83 24.96 3.35
C LEU A 288 -1.68 24.60 2.12
N ILE A 289 -1.16 23.74 1.27
CA ILE A 289 -1.76 23.36 -0.02
C ILE A 289 -2.18 21.91 0.06
N ASP A 290 -3.47 21.64 -0.08
CA ASP A 290 -4.04 20.29 -0.07
C ASP A 290 -3.97 19.70 -1.48
N LEU A 291 -3.24 18.60 -1.64
CA LEU A 291 -2.98 17.98 -2.93
C LEU A 291 -3.52 16.56 -2.99
N MET A 292 -4.04 16.20 -4.16
CA MET A 292 -4.24 14.82 -4.58
C MET A 292 -3.32 14.52 -5.75
N VAL A 293 -2.47 13.51 -5.60
CA VAL A 293 -1.60 12.98 -6.65
C VAL A 293 -2.09 11.57 -7.03
N SER A 294 -2.26 11.34 -8.32
CA SER A 294 -2.62 10.04 -8.89
C SER A 294 -1.53 9.63 -9.88
N GLU A 295 -0.93 8.45 -9.65
CA GLU A 295 0.10 7.83 -10.47
C GLU A 295 -0.25 6.36 -10.68
N LYS A 296 -0.84 6.03 -11.82
CA LYS A 296 -1.30 4.67 -12.15
C LYS A 296 -2.16 4.06 -11.03
N SER A 297 -1.69 2.99 -10.40
CA SER A 297 -2.42 2.31 -9.32
C SER A 297 -2.40 3.06 -7.98
N LEU A 298 -1.55 4.08 -7.83
CA LEU A 298 -1.33 4.76 -6.57
C LEU A 298 -2.04 6.12 -6.55
N GLN A 299 -2.81 6.37 -5.49
CA GLN A 299 -3.38 7.68 -5.19
C GLN A 299 -2.98 8.11 -3.79
N GLN A 300 -2.50 9.35 -3.67
CA GLN A 300 -1.97 9.91 -2.44
C GLN A 300 -2.54 11.30 -2.22
N ARG A 301 -3.07 11.54 -1.02
CA ARG A 301 -3.46 12.89 -0.57
C ARG A 301 -2.51 13.32 0.54
N PHE A 302 -1.96 14.52 0.42
CA PHE A 302 -1.03 15.08 1.39
C PHE A 302 -1.02 16.61 1.28
N PHE A 303 -0.52 17.26 2.32
CA PHE A 303 -0.33 18.70 2.31
C PHE A 303 1.10 19.08 1.94
N VAL A 304 1.22 20.19 1.19
CA VAL A 304 2.48 20.90 0.98
C VAL A 304 2.44 22.21 1.75
N ALA A 305 3.47 22.46 2.54
CA ALA A 305 3.64 23.71 3.27
C ALA A 305 4.61 24.64 2.51
N VAL A 306 4.28 25.93 2.49
CA VAL A 306 5.19 27.00 2.06
C VAL A 306 5.41 27.93 3.24
N ASN A 307 6.60 27.89 3.82
CA ASN A 307 6.93 28.66 5.02
C ASN A 307 8.19 29.52 4.80
N PRO A 308 8.39 30.59 5.57
CA PRO A 308 9.65 31.30 5.67
C PRO A 308 10.81 30.36 6.01
N TYR A 309 11.95 30.58 5.36
CA TYR A 309 13.23 29.96 5.66
C TYR A 309 14.24 31.07 5.95
N GLY A 310 14.23 31.55 7.19
CA GLY A 310 14.88 32.81 7.56
C GLY A 310 14.18 34.03 6.96
N LYS A 311 14.91 35.15 6.85
CA LYS A 311 14.36 36.44 6.36
C LYS A 311 14.31 36.56 4.83
N GLU A 312 15.11 35.76 4.13
CA GLU A 312 15.33 35.85 2.67
C GLU A 312 15.12 34.50 1.98
N GLY A 313 14.33 33.61 2.58
CA GLY A 313 14.10 32.28 2.03
C GLY A 313 12.67 31.81 2.20
N LEU A 314 12.26 30.90 1.32
CA LEU A 314 11.05 30.11 1.43
C LEU A 314 11.41 28.63 1.36
N ILE A 315 10.87 27.84 2.26
CA ILE A 315 10.89 26.38 2.20
C ILE A 315 9.53 25.87 1.72
N ILE A 316 9.56 25.03 0.70
CA ILE A 316 8.41 24.34 0.14
C ILE A 316 8.64 22.86 0.40
N SER A 317 7.81 22.25 1.23
CA SER A 317 8.01 20.88 1.70
C SER A 317 6.69 20.15 1.85
N VAL A 318 6.72 18.83 1.78
CA VAL A 318 5.62 18.03 2.33
C VAL A 318 5.43 18.40 3.81
N HIS A 319 4.18 18.52 4.26
CA HIS A 319 3.85 18.88 5.63
C HIS A 319 4.22 17.73 6.58
N SER A 320 4.75 18.04 7.77
CA SER A 320 5.28 17.04 8.71
C SER A 320 4.25 16.07 9.29
N SER A 321 2.96 16.38 9.18
CA SER A 321 1.88 15.47 9.58
C SER A 321 1.54 14.42 8.52
N ASP A 322 2.04 14.58 7.29
CA ASP A 322 1.83 13.64 6.18
C ASP A 322 3.11 12.94 5.80
N HIS A 323 2.96 11.71 5.33
CA HIS A 323 4.07 10.85 4.95
C HIS A 323 3.74 10.16 3.61
N PRO A 324 3.50 10.93 2.53
CA PRO A 324 3.29 10.35 1.21
C PRO A 324 4.57 9.63 0.76
N GLU A 325 4.37 8.57 -0.03
CA GLU A 325 5.45 7.86 -0.68
C GLU A 325 6.17 8.81 -1.67
N PRO A 326 7.51 8.87 -1.68
CA PRO A 326 8.32 9.81 -2.47
C PRO A 326 8.39 9.43 -3.97
N THR A 327 7.22 9.22 -4.58
CA THR A 327 7.05 8.88 -5.98
C THR A 327 7.33 10.08 -6.88
N ASP A 328 7.51 9.82 -8.18
CA ASP A 328 7.82 10.86 -9.15
C ASP A 328 6.74 11.95 -9.20
N GLY A 329 5.47 11.59 -9.01
CA GLY A 329 4.34 12.52 -8.92
C GLY A 329 4.37 13.41 -7.68
N VAL A 330 4.82 12.92 -6.53
CA VAL A 330 5.03 13.76 -5.33
C VAL A 330 6.16 14.76 -5.57
N HIS A 331 7.28 14.31 -6.15
CA HIS A 331 8.36 15.21 -6.55
C HIS A 331 7.91 16.23 -7.60
N LEU A 332 7.06 15.82 -8.55
CA LEU A 332 6.55 16.68 -9.62
C LEU A 332 5.59 17.72 -9.07
N ALA A 333 4.72 17.35 -8.13
CA ALA A 333 3.81 18.26 -7.47
C ALA A 333 4.58 19.39 -6.75
N LEU A 334 5.62 19.03 -5.99
CA LEU A 334 6.46 20.00 -5.31
C LEU A 334 7.22 20.91 -6.29
N ALA A 335 7.72 20.34 -7.39
CA ALA A 335 8.42 21.10 -8.44
C ALA A 335 7.48 22.08 -9.18
N LEU A 336 6.26 21.68 -9.51
CA LEU A 336 5.25 22.53 -10.16
C LEU A 336 4.79 23.67 -9.26
N ILE A 337 4.58 23.42 -7.97
CA ILE A 337 4.26 24.47 -6.98
C ILE A 337 5.42 25.47 -6.90
N THR A 338 6.66 24.96 -6.83
CA THR A 338 7.86 25.79 -6.78
C THR A 338 7.96 26.68 -8.01
N GLN A 339 7.72 26.14 -9.21
CA GLN A 339 7.71 26.89 -10.46
C GLN A 339 6.63 27.98 -10.48
N LYS A 340 5.41 27.69 -10.00
CA LYS A 340 4.35 28.71 -9.87
C LYS A 340 4.76 29.86 -8.93
N ILE A 341 5.41 29.54 -7.80
CA ILE A 341 5.91 30.56 -6.87
C ILE A 341 7.03 31.39 -7.52
N GLN A 342 7.96 30.78 -8.24
CA GLN A 342 9.01 31.50 -8.97
C GLN A 342 8.44 32.40 -10.08
N ASN A 343 7.37 32.00 -10.76
CA ASN A 343 6.71 32.86 -11.75
C ASN A 343 6.07 34.10 -11.12
N PHE A 344 5.54 33.98 -9.90
CA PHE A 344 5.03 35.12 -9.13
C PHE A 344 6.15 35.98 -8.52
N LEU A 345 7.25 35.35 -8.12
CA LEU A 345 8.44 35.99 -7.56
C LEU A 345 9.62 35.83 -8.54
N PRO A 346 9.70 36.60 -9.64
CA PRO A 346 10.69 36.35 -10.70
C PRO A 346 12.15 36.51 -10.29
N LYS A 347 12.42 37.09 -9.10
CA LYS A 347 13.76 37.17 -8.49
C LYS A 347 14.08 36.00 -7.56
N ALA A 348 13.17 35.03 -7.42
CA ALA A 348 13.34 33.88 -6.56
C ALA A 348 14.24 32.83 -7.22
N GLU A 349 15.31 32.44 -6.52
CA GLU A 349 16.30 31.49 -7.01
C GLU A 349 16.19 30.17 -6.24
N LEU A 350 16.12 29.03 -6.94
CA LEU A 350 16.14 27.71 -6.32
C LEU A 350 17.56 27.37 -5.87
N ILE A 351 17.79 27.41 -4.55
CA ILE A 351 19.12 27.19 -3.96
C ILE A 351 19.33 25.76 -3.45
N LYS A 352 18.25 25.02 -3.16
CA LYS A 352 18.30 23.61 -2.75
C LYS A 352 17.05 22.88 -3.21
N THR A 353 17.22 21.64 -3.67
CA THR A 353 16.12 20.74 -4.01
C THR A 353 16.51 19.30 -3.69
N THR A 354 15.56 18.54 -3.15
CA THR A 354 15.65 17.06 -3.08
C THR A 354 14.74 16.40 -4.11
N CYS A 355 14.13 17.17 -5.02
CA CYS A 355 13.37 16.61 -6.13
C CYS A 355 14.27 15.88 -7.13
N LYS A 356 13.78 14.72 -7.62
CA LYS A 356 14.49 13.90 -8.61
C LYS A 356 14.83 14.71 -9.87
N THR A 357 16.07 14.59 -10.36
CA THR A 357 16.55 15.36 -11.53
C THR A 357 15.70 15.14 -12.78
N LYS A 358 15.22 13.92 -13.02
CA LYS A 358 14.32 13.60 -14.15
C LYS A 358 13.01 14.40 -14.09
N VAL A 359 12.46 14.58 -12.88
CA VAL A 359 11.22 15.32 -12.65
C VAL A 359 11.42 16.82 -12.90
N LEU A 360 12.55 17.38 -12.47
CA LEU A 360 12.90 18.79 -12.72
C LEU A 360 13.07 19.11 -14.22
N LYS A 361 13.42 18.13 -15.05
CA LYS A 361 13.44 18.31 -16.52
C LYS A 361 12.03 18.34 -17.10
N GLN A 362 11.13 17.52 -16.56
CA GLN A 362 9.73 17.44 -17.01
C GLN A 362 8.98 18.75 -16.82
N THR A 363 9.20 19.47 -15.71
CA THR A 363 8.52 20.77 -15.45
C THR A 363 8.86 21.87 -16.47
N LYS A 364 9.99 21.76 -17.18
CA LYS A 364 10.33 22.70 -18.27
C LYS A 364 9.48 22.49 -19.53
N THR A 365 8.92 21.30 -19.70
CA THR A 365 8.16 20.90 -20.89
C THR A 365 6.64 21.03 -20.67
N VAL A 366 6.18 21.02 -19.41
CA VAL A 366 4.76 21.18 -19.08
C VAL A 366 4.34 22.64 -19.28
N ALA A 367 3.66 22.93 -20.39
CA ALA A 367 3.01 24.22 -20.62
C ALA A 367 1.74 24.33 -19.76
N PHE A 368 1.61 25.40 -18.97
CA PHE A 368 0.40 25.68 -18.22
C PHE A 368 -0.70 26.13 -19.19
N LYS A 369 -1.84 25.43 -19.21
CA LYS A 369 -3.06 25.89 -19.88
C LYS A 369 -3.85 26.85 -19.00
#